data_AF-B6II71-F1
#
_entry.id   AF-B6II71-F1
#
_cell.length_a   1.000
_cell.length_b   1.000
_cell.length_c   1.000
_cell.angle_alpha   90.00
_cell.angle_beta   90.00
_cell.angle_gamma   90.00
#
_symmetry.space_group_name_H-M   'P 1'
#
loop_
_entity.id
_entity.type
_entity.pdbx_description
1 polymer ?
#
loop_
_entity_poly.entity_id
_entity_poly.type
_entity_poly.pdbx_seq_one_letter_code
_entity_poly.pdbx_strand_id
1 'polypeptide(L)'
;MRITTFRPTILNALLFDDYLMVLVETKQSAGRHVVCRYFDCLRREIPSQFESKVYPESVVYCPRRIGVHYMSITGNVLQKPPRPIAIQDSSTKYLQSAREIASRVGNMKK
;
A
#
# COMPACT_ATOMS: atom_id res chain seq x y z
N MET A 1 -10.51 -4.70 29.86
CA MET A 1 -9.51 -4.50 28.79
C MET A 1 -10.22 -3.90 27.59
N ARG A 2 -10.08 -2.59 27.32
CA ARG A 2 -10.67 -1.98 26.12
C ARG A 2 -9.85 -2.44 24.91
N ILE A 3 -10.38 -3.36 24.11
CA ILE A 3 -9.82 -3.64 22.78
C ILE A 3 -10.09 -2.39 21.95
N THR A 4 -9.15 -1.46 21.93
CA THR A 4 -9.20 -0.31 21.04
C THR A 4 -9.01 -0.84 19.62
N THR A 5 -10.11 -0.92 18.86
CA THR A 5 -10.08 -1.39 17.48
C THR A 5 -9.47 -0.31 16.60
N PHE A 6 -8.16 -0.38 16.39
CA PHE A 6 -7.48 0.51 15.44
C PHE A 6 -7.98 0.22 14.02
N ARG A 7 -8.59 1.23 13.38
CA ARG A 7 -9.13 1.17 12.02
C ARG A 7 -8.65 2.39 11.24
N PRO A 8 -7.47 2.32 10.61
CA PRO A 8 -6.96 3.44 9.84
C PRO A 8 -7.77 3.64 8.54
N THR A 9 -8.01 4.90 8.18
CA THR A 9 -8.53 5.26 6.85
C THR A 9 -7.40 5.18 5.84
N ILE A 10 -7.59 4.51 4.70
CA ILE A 10 -6.57 4.47 3.65
C ILE A 10 -6.80 5.65 2.70
N LEU A 11 -5.74 6.43 2.49
CA LEU A 11 -5.74 7.57 1.59
C LEU A 11 -5.24 7.18 0.20
N ASN A 12 -4.21 6.32 0.11
CA ASN A 12 -3.68 5.85 -1.17
C ASN A 12 -2.92 4.50 -1.02
N ALA A 13 -2.77 3.77 -2.13
CA ALA A 13 -1.96 2.57 -2.22
C ALA A 13 -1.17 2.55 -3.54
N LEU A 14 0.16 2.46 -3.43
CA LEU A 14 1.09 2.53 -4.54
C LEU A 14 1.88 1.23 -4.65
N LEU A 15 1.95 0.66 -5.85
CA LEU A 15 2.77 -0.50 -6.15
C LEU A 15 4.17 -0.09 -6.61
N PHE A 16 5.17 -0.64 -5.92
CA PHE A 16 6.58 -0.65 -6.27
C PHE A 16 7.02 -2.08 -6.61
N ASP A 17 8.27 -2.24 -7.04
CA ASP A 17 8.80 -3.51 -7.54
C ASP A 17 8.63 -4.65 -6.53
N ASP A 18 8.93 -4.42 -5.25
CA ASP A 18 8.91 -5.46 -4.21
C ASP A 18 7.82 -5.26 -3.13
N TYR A 19 7.20 -4.08 -3.09
CA TYR A 19 6.28 -3.71 -2.02
C TYR A 19 5.14 -2.81 -2.48
N LEU A 20 4.10 -2.74 -1.65
CA LEU A 20 3.06 -1.74 -1.68
C LEU A 20 3.33 -0.71 -0.58
N MET A 21 3.31 0.57 -0.95
CA MET A 21 3.29 1.67 -0.01
C MET A 21 1.85 2.12 0.18
N VAL A 22 1.34 2.02 1.40
CA VAL A 22 -0.05 2.35 1.73
C VAL A 22 -0.06 3.57 2.63
N LEU A 23 -0.60 4.67 2.13
CA LEU A 23 -0.78 5.89 2.90
C LEU A 23 -2.09 5.79 3.68
N VAL A 24 -2.01 5.96 4.99
CA VAL A 24 -3.15 5.95 5.89
C VAL A 24 -3.29 7.29 6.61
N GLU A 25 -4.52 7.69 6.90
CA GLU A 25 -4.78 8.80 7.80
C GLU A 25 -4.41 8.39 9.22
N THR A 26 -3.53 9.15 9.85
CA THR A 26 -3.06 8.85 11.21
C THR A 26 -3.14 10.06 12.10
N LYS A 27 -3.70 9.88 13.29
CA LYS A 27 -3.39 10.72 14.45
C LYS A 27 -2.47 9.88 15.35
N GLN A 28 -1.18 10.23 15.42
CA GLN A 28 -0.19 9.59 16.32
C GLN A 28 -0.23 8.05 16.30
N SER A 29 -0.12 7.46 15.10
CA SER A 29 -0.26 6.01 14.91
C SER A 29 1.06 5.30 14.59
N ALA A 30 2.19 6.01 14.62
CA ALA A 30 3.51 5.43 14.44
C ALA A 30 3.73 4.21 15.36
N GLY A 31 4.24 3.13 14.80
CA GLY A 31 4.47 1.87 15.51
C GLY A 31 3.21 1.02 15.75
N ARG A 32 2.00 1.49 15.41
CA ARG A 32 0.79 0.68 15.58
C ARG A 32 0.80 -0.51 14.63
N HIS A 33 0.53 -1.69 15.20
CA HIS A 33 0.30 -2.91 14.46
C HIS A 33 -0.92 -2.79 13.53
N VAL A 34 -0.78 -3.35 12.34
CA VAL A 34 -1.82 -3.45 11.32
C VAL A 34 -1.68 -4.75 10.53
N VAL A 35 -2.73 -5.12 9.81
CA VAL A 35 -2.74 -6.27 8.91
C VAL A 35 -3.09 -5.80 7.51
N CYS A 36 -2.23 -6.10 6.55
CA CYS A 36 -2.46 -5.93 5.13
C CYS A 36 -3.43 -7.02 4.64
N ARG A 37 -4.51 -6.59 3.99
CA ARG A 37 -5.56 -7.46 3.43
C ARG A 37 -5.57 -7.26 1.92
N TYR A 38 -5.53 -8.35 1.16
CA TYR A 38 -5.33 -8.33 -0.29
C TYR A 38 -6.56 -8.86 -1.01
N PHE A 39 -6.84 -8.28 -2.18
CA PHE A 39 -8.03 -8.63 -2.95
C PHE A 39 -7.69 -8.74 -4.44
N ASP A 40 -8.35 -9.70 -5.09
CA ASP A 40 -8.25 -9.92 -6.54
C ASP A 40 -9.02 -8.84 -7.34
N CYS A 41 -8.99 -8.94 -8.67
CA CYS A 41 -9.69 -8.02 -9.57
C CYS A 41 -11.22 -8.00 -9.37
N LEU A 42 -11.80 -9.06 -8.80
CA LEU A 42 -13.22 -9.18 -8.47
C LEU A 42 -13.53 -8.71 -7.04
N ARG A 43 -12.55 -8.08 -6.36
CA ARG A 43 -12.64 -7.64 -4.96
C ARG A 43 -12.91 -8.79 -3.98
N ARG A 44 -12.52 -10.02 -4.33
CA ARG A 44 -12.56 -11.16 -3.42
C ARG A 44 -11.29 -11.20 -2.61
N GLU A 45 -11.43 -11.44 -1.32
CA GLU A 45 -10.29 -11.47 -0.43
C GLU A 45 -9.41 -12.70 -0.70
N ILE A 46 -8.10 -12.46 -0.84
CA ILE A 46 -7.09 -13.50 -0.99
C ILE A 46 -6.55 -13.83 0.40
N PRO A 47 -6.52 -15.12 0.82
CA PRO A 47 -6.04 -15.53 2.13
C PRO A 47 -4.50 -15.48 2.24
N SER A 48 -3.92 -14.29 2.04
CA SER A 48 -2.48 -14.01 2.11
C SER A 48 -2.23 -12.77 2.97
N GLN A 49 -2.87 -12.70 4.14
CA GLN A 49 -2.72 -11.58 5.07
C GLN A 49 -1.26 -11.39 5.49
N PHE A 50 -0.88 -10.15 5.80
CA PHE A 50 0.48 -9.85 6.28
C PHE A 50 0.44 -8.85 7.43
N GLU A 51 1.09 -9.19 8.55
CA GLU A 51 1.22 -8.28 9.68
C GLU A 51 2.31 -7.25 9.42
N SER A 52 2.00 -5.98 9.70
CA SER A 52 2.90 -4.85 9.48
C SER A 52 2.67 -3.81 10.58
N LYS A 53 3.30 -2.65 10.43
CA LYS A 53 3.13 -1.50 11.32
C LYS A 53 3.09 -0.22 10.52
N VAL A 54 2.46 0.79 11.08
CA VAL A 54 2.55 2.16 10.58
C VAL A 54 3.96 2.69 10.88
N TYR A 55 4.73 3.02 9.84
CA TYR A 55 6.07 3.60 9.96
C TYR A 55 6.44 4.37 8.68
N PRO A 56 7.01 5.60 8.76
CA PRO A 56 7.39 6.29 10.00
C PRO A 56 6.19 6.89 10.77
N GLU A 57 5.22 7.50 10.09
CA GLU A 57 4.08 8.15 10.76
C GLU A 57 2.71 7.76 10.19
N SER A 58 2.60 7.68 8.87
CA SER A 58 1.33 7.50 8.13
C SER A 58 1.42 6.47 6.99
N VAL A 59 2.51 5.70 6.96
CA VAL A 59 2.80 4.76 5.87
C VAL A 59 2.77 3.34 6.41
N VAL A 60 2.17 2.42 5.67
CA VAL A 60 2.26 0.98 5.91
C VAL A 60 2.92 0.35 4.70
N TYR A 61 3.97 -0.43 4.95
CA TYR A 61 4.61 -1.24 3.91
C TYR A 61 4.02 -2.64 3.95
N CYS A 62 3.48 -3.06 2.81
CA CYS A 62 2.95 -4.39 2.60
C CYS A 62 3.74 -5.07 1.47
N PRO A 63 4.06 -6.37 1.54
CA PRO A 63 4.78 -7.01 0.46
C PRO A 63 3.93 -7.14 -0.81
N ARG A 64 4.58 -7.08 -1.97
CA ARG A 64 3.89 -7.30 -3.25
C ARG A 64 3.35 -8.73 -3.35
N ARG A 65 2.22 -8.89 -4.03
CA ARG A 65 1.55 -10.17 -4.28
C ARG A 65 1.02 -10.19 -5.71
N ILE A 66 1.26 -11.29 -6.42
CA ILE A 66 0.76 -11.48 -7.79
C ILE A 66 -0.76 -11.61 -7.76
N GLY A 67 -1.45 -11.01 -8.74
CA GLY A 67 -2.90 -11.09 -8.88
C GLY A 67 -3.70 -10.13 -7.98
N VAL A 68 -3.04 -9.36 -7.11
CA VAL A 68 -3.70 -8.37 -6.26
C VAL A 68 -3.93 -7.07 -7.03
N HIS A 69 -5.18 -6.58 -6.98
CA HIS A 69 -5.60 -5.33 -7.62
C HIS A 69 -6.15 -4.31 -6.61
N TYR A 70 -6.67 -4.80 -5.48
CA TYR A 70 -7.18 -3.95 -4.41
C TYR A 70 -6.61 -4.39 -3.07
N MET A 71 -6.57 -3.46 -2.12
CA MET A 71 -6.07 -3.75 -0.79
C MET A 71 -6.78 -2.96 0.30
N SER A 72 -6.68 -3.47 1.52
CA SER A 72 -7.25 -2.87 2.72
C SER A 72 -6.31 -3.09 3.91
N ILE A 73 -6.56 -2.36 5.01
CA ILE A 73 -5.78 -2.44 6.25
C ILE A 73 -6.75 -2.64 7.41
N THR A 74 -6.42 -3.56 8.33
CA THR A 74 -7.14 -3.75 9.60
C THR A 74 -6.19 -3.64 10.78
N GLY A 75 -6.70 -3.45 12.00
CA GLY A 75 -5.86 -3.45 13.21
C GLY A 75 -5.44 -4.85 13.67
N ASN A 76 -6.15 -5.90 13.24
CA ASN A 76 -5.85 -7.29 13.55
C ASN A 76 -6.51 -8.25 12.53
N VAL A 77 -6.17 -9.54 12.61
CA VAL A 77 -6.62 -10.58 11.67
C VAL A 77 -8.11 -10.91 11.75
N LEU A 78 -8.75 -10.67 12.90
CA LEU A 78 -10.17 -11.00 13.15
C LEU A 78 -11.12 -9.91 12.66
N GLN A 79 -10.62 -8.68 12.47
CA GLN A 79 -11.43 -7.57 11.99
C GLN A 79 -11.83 -7.78 10.54
N LYS A 80 -13.11 -7.54 10.24
CA LYS A 80 -13.61 -7.45 8.86
C LYS A 80 -12.94 -6.25 8.16
N PRO A 81 -12.34 -6.45 6.98
CA PRO A 81 -11.69 -5.36 6.26
C PRO A 81 -12.71 -4.29 5.83
N PRO A 82 -12.37 -3.00 5.94
CA PRO A 82 -13.12 -1.94 5.28
C PRO A 82 -13.03 -2.08 3.76
N ARG A 83 -13.84 -1.29 3.03
CA ARG A 83 -13.90 -1.34 1.56
C ARG A 83 -12.50 -1.21 0.95
N PRO A 84 -12.04 -2.19 0.16
CA PRO A 84 -10.71 -2.13 -0.44
C PRO A 84 -10.58 -0.99 -1.45
N ILE A 85 -9.40 -0.38 -1.48
CA ILE A 85 -9.02 0.65 -2.45
C ILE A 85 -8.17 0.05 -3.57
N ALA A 86 -8.20 0.66 -4.75
CA ALA A 86 -7.39 0.22 -5.88
C ALA A 86 -5.91 0.50 -5.62
N ILE A 87 -5.06 -0.45 -6.00
CA ILE A 87 -3.62 -0.26 -5.99
C ILE A 87 -3.24 0.46 -7.29
N GLN A 88 -2.51 1.56 -7.18
CA GLN A 88 -2.01 2.30 -8.34
C GLN A 88 -0.60 1.82 -8.68
N ASP A 89 -0.37 1.47 -9.94
CA ASP A 89 0.98 1.14 -10.43
C ASP A 89 1.83 2.41 -10.50
N SER A 90 2.75 2.57 -9.55
CA SER A 90 3.66 3.71 -9.52
C SER A 90 4.99 3.41 -10.24
N SER A 91 5.39 2.14 -10.30
CA SER A 91 6.56 1.66 -11.05
C SER A 91 6.55 2.17 -12.49
N THR A 92 5.43 2.05 -13.20
CA THR A 92 5.33 2.49 -14.59
C THR A 92 5.48 4.01 -14.72
N LYS A 93 4.92 4.79 -13.79
CA LYS A 93 4.98 6.26 -13.83
C LYS A 93 6.38 6.79 -13.51
N TYR A 94 7.05 6.23 -12.49
CA TYR A 94 8.45 6.58 -12.19
C TYR A 94 9.40 6.19 -13.33
N LEU A 95 9.21 5.01 -13.93
CA LEU A 95 10.02 4.59 -15.08
C LEU A 95 9.80 5.49 -16.30
N GLN A 96 8.57 5.94 -16.55
CA GLN A 96 8.28 6.91 -17.60
C GLN A 96 8.99 8.25 -17.33
N SER A 97 8.87 8.80 -16.12
CA SER A 97 9.57 10.03 -15.74
C SER A 97 11.09 9.89 -15.83
N ALA A 98 11.66 8.77 -15.40
CA ALA A 98 13.09 8.51 -15.52
C ALA A 98 13.55 8.41 -16.98
N ARG A 99 12.75 7.78 -17.87
CA ARG A 99 13.03 7.72 -19.31
C ARG A 99 12.99 9.10 -19.96
N GLU A 100 12.03 9.95 -19.60
CA GLU A 100 11.95 11.33 -20.09
C GLU A 100 13.15 12.18 -19.63
N ILE A 101 13.60 12.02 -18.40
CA ILE A 101 14.81 12.70 -17.91
C ILE A 101 16.03 12.22 -18.68
N ALA A 102 16.17 10.90 -18.88
CA ALA A 102 17.29 10.31 -19.61
C ALA A 102 17.32 10.75 -21.08
N SER A 103 16.16 10.86 -21.76
CA SER A 103 16.10 11.32 -23.14
C SER A 103 16.50 12.79 -23.29
N ARG A 104 16.14 13.65 -22.32
CA ARG A 104 16.60 15.05 -22.27
C ARG A 104 18.10 15.15 -22.06
N VAL A 105 18.68 14.37 -21.15
CA VAL A 105 20.14 14.33 -20.93
C VAL A 105 20.89 13.80 -22.16
N GLY A 106 20.35 12.77 -22.83
CA GLY A 106 20.93 12.21 -24.05
C GLY A 106 20.97 13.21 -25.21
N ASN A 107 19.94 14.03 -25.37
CA ASN A 107 19.89 15.08 -26.39
C ASN A 107 20.80 16.29 -26.08
N MET A 108 21.20 16.52 -24.83
CA MET A 108 22.18 17.55 -24.47
C MET A 108 23.64 17.16 -24.75
N LYS A 109 23.92 15.87 -24.97
CA LYS A 109 25.26 15.35 -25.27
C LYS A 109 25.55 15.23 -26.77
N LYS A 110 24.71 15.81 -27.63
CA LYS A 110 24.81 15.74 -29.09
C LYS A 110 25.07 17.10 -29.70
#